data_AF-A0A2R5FJB6-F1
#
_entry.id   AF-A0A2R5FJB6-F1
#
_cell.length_a   1.000
_cell.length_b   1.000
_cell.length_c   1.000
_cell.angle_alpha   90.00
_cell.angle_beta   90.00
_cell.angle_gamma   90.00
#
_symmetry.space_group_name_H-M   'P 1'
#
loop_
_entity.id
_entity.type
_entity.pdbx_description
1 polymer ?
#
loop_
_entity_poly.entity_id
_entity_poly.type
_entity_poly.pdbx_seq_one_letter_code
_entity_poly.pdbx_strand_id
1 'polypeptide(L)' 'MNLSNIMNKQWAVKRLTINLTSSEADKLEKYCLMTGRPATDVIRELIRSLPTEKT' A
#
# COMPACT_ATOMS: atom_id res chain seq x y z
N MET A 1 -10.55 -26.07 -26.80
CA MET A 1 -10.52 -24.59 -26.68
C MET A 1 -9.66 -24.24 -25.48
N ASN A 2 -8.50 -23.64 -25.70
CA ASN A 2 -7.58 -23.24 -24.62
C ASN A 2 -8.02 -21.87 -24.07
N LEU A 3 -8.42 -21.82 -22.81
CA LEU A 3 -8.89 -20.62 -22.09
C LEU A 3 -7.72 -19.91 -21.38
N SER A 4 -6.59 -19.73 -22.05
CA SER A 4 -5.41 -19.06 -21.48
C SER A 4 -5.39 -17.55 -21.76
N ASN A 5 -6.53 -16.86 -21.62
CA ASN A 5 -6.60 -15.40 -21.82
C ASN A 5 -7.19 -14.63 -20.62
N ILE A 6 -7.00 -15.11 -19.39
CA ILE A 6 -7.27 -14.30 -18.19
C ILE A 6 -6.03 -13.45 -17.90
N MET A 7 -5.96 -12.31 -18.59
CA MET A 7 -5.15 -11.13 -18.29
C MET A 7 -3.69 -11.38 -17.86
N ASN A 8 -2.84 -11.60 -18.87
CA ASN A 8 -1.38 -11.51 -18.76
C ASN A 8 -0.91 -10.04 -18.63
N LYS A 9 -1.48 -9.27 -17.68
CA LYS A 9 -0.80 -8.10 -17.14
C LYS A 9 -0.09 -8.61 -15.89
N GLN A 10 1.11 -9.16 -16.07
CA GLN A 10 2.03 -9.37 -14.96
C GLN A 10 2.25 -8.00 -14.33
N TRP A 11 1.47 -7.66 -13.29
CA TRP A 11 1.61 -6.39 -12.59
C TRP A 11 3.03 -6.37 -12.06
N ALA A 12 3.92 -5.64 -12.74
CA ALA A 12 5.25 -5.40 -12.23
C ALA A 12 5.06 -4.82 -10.84
N VAL A 13 5.49 -5.58 -9.82
CA VAL A 13 5.41 -5.12 -8.43
C VAL A 13 6.28 -3.87 -8.35
N LYS A 14 5.64 -2.70 -8.33
CA LYS A 14 6.33 -1.43 -8.19
C LYS A 14 6.61 -1.20 -6.71
N ARG A 15 7.88 -0.94 -6.39
CA ARG A 15 8.30 -0.55 -5.04
C ARG A 15 8.26 0.97 -4.94
N LEU A 16 7.70 1.47 -3.83
CA LEU A 16 7.69 2.88 -3.47
C LEU A 16 8.43 3.01 -2.14
N THR A 17 9.36 3.96 -2.06
CA THR A 17 10.00 4.36 -0.80
C THR A 17 9.30 5.63 -0.33
N ILE A 18 8.91 5.66 0.95
CA ILE A 18 8.26 6.81 1.58
C ILE A 18 9.14 7.23 2.74
N ASN A 19 9.49 8.52 2.78
CA ASN A 19 10.19 9.10 3.90
C ASN A 19 9.17 9.62 4.90
N LEU A 20 9.36 9.27 6.17
CA LEU A 20 8.55 9.73 7.29
C LEU A 20 9.47 10.48 8.25
N THR A 21 8.95 11.53 8.88
CA THR A 21 9.61 12.10 10.06
C THR A 21 9.58 11.09 11.20
N SER A 22 10.49 11.23 12.19
CA SER A 22 10.53 10.31 13.33
C SER A 22 9.18 10.21 14.07
N SER A 23 8.48 11.33 14.23
CA SER A 23 7.16 11.37 14.86
C SER A 23 6.09 10.59 14.07
N GLU A 24 6.11 10.68 12.74
CA GLU A 24 5.19 9.93 11.88
C GLU A 24 5.49 8.43 11.88
N ALA A 25 6.78 8.06 11.90
CA ALA A 25 7.22 6.68 12.02
C ALA A 25 6.78 6.06 13.36
N ASP A 26 6.99 6.77 14.48
CA ASP A 26 6.56 6.32 15.81
C ASP A 26 5.04 6.14 15.89
N LYS A 27 4.28 7.05 15.27
CA LYS A 27 2.82 6.95 15.23
C LYS A 27 2.36 5.74 14.42
N LEU A 28 3.00 5.47 13.29
CA LEU A 28 2.72 4.29 12.46
C LEU A 28 3.03 3.01 13.22
N GLU A 29 4.19 2.95 13.89
CA GLU A 29 4.61 1.77 14.68
C GLU A 29 3.61 1.47 15.80
N LYS A 30 3.25 2.46 16.61
CA LYS A 30 2.26 2.30 17.69
C LYS A 30 0.91 1.81 17.16
N TYR A 31 0.45 2.35 16.03
CA TYR A 31 -0.79 1.91 15.42
C TYR A 31 -0.71 0.46 14.92
N CYS A 32 0.41 0.07 14.31
CA CYS A 32 0.64 -1.32 13.86
C CYS A 32 0.67 -2.29 15.05
N LEU A 33 1.33 -1.92 16.15
CA LEU A 33 1.36 -2.73 17.38
C LEU A 33 -0.04 -2.91 17.99
N MET A 34 -0.83 -1.84 18.04
CA MET A 34 -2.18 -1.87 18.60
C MET A 34 -3.15 -2.71 17.76
N THR A 35 -3.03 -2.65 16.43
CA THR A 35 -3.96 -3.31 15.50
C THR A 35 -3.49 -4.68 15.02
N GLY A 36 -2.23 -5.03 15.26
CA GLY A 36 -1.59 -6.23 14.72
C GLY A 36 -1.38 -6.20 13.20
N ARG A 37 -1.58 -5.05 12.55
CA ARG A 37 -1.49 -4.92 11.09
C ARG A 37 -0.05 -4.62 10.64
N PRO A 38 0.42 -5.21 9.53
CA PRO A 38 1.70 -4.82 8.94
C PRO A 38 1.70 -3.37 8.45
N ALA A 39 2.82 -2.67 8.63
CA ALA A 39 2.98 -1.28 8.19
C ALA A 39 2.70 -1.10 6.69
N THR A 40 3.09 -2.07 5.86
CA THR A 40 2.82 -2.06 4.40
C THR A 40 1.33 -2.07 4.07
N ASP A 41 0.51 -2.76 4.87
CA ASP A 41 -0.94 -2.83 4.65
C ASP A 41 -1.62 -1.54 5.08
N VAL A 42 -1.20 -0.98 6.22
CA VAL A 42 -1.67 0.33 6.70
C VAL A 42 -1.33 1.42 5.68
N ILE A 43 -0.07 1.51 5.23
CA ILE A 43 0.35 2.51 4.23
C ILE A 43 -0.41 2.35 2.92
N ARG A 44 -0.62 1.12 2.45
CA ARG A 44 -1.36 0.86 1.21
C ARG A 44 -2.82 1.29 1.31
N GLU A 45 -3.45 1.08 2.45
CA GLU A 45 -4.82 1.55 2.71
C GLU A 45 -4.87 3.07 2.72
N LEU A 46 -3.96 3.73 3.44
CA LEU A 46 -3.89 5.20 3.48
C LEU A 46 -3.71 5.80 2.08
N ILE A 47 -2.78 5.26 1.28
CA ILE A 47 -2.57 5.72 -0.11
C ILE A 47 -3.85 5.57 -0.95
N ARG A 48 -4.58 4.45 -0.80
CA ARG A 48 -5.84 4.22 -1.54
C ARG A 48 -6.98 5.12 -1.06
N SER A 49 -6.92 5.60 0.17
CA SER A 49 -7.90 6.53 0.72
C SER A 49 -7.70 7.97 0.25
N LEU A 50 -6.53 8.29 -0.32
CA LEU A 50 -6.25 9.61 -0.86
C LEU A 50 -7.20 9.90 -2.03
N PRO A 51 -7.73 11.14 -2.14
CA PRO A 51 -8.55 11.51 -3.27
C PRO A 51 -7.73 11.41 -4.56
N THR A 52 -8.28 10.75 -5.57
CA THR A 52 -7.74 10.81 -6.92
C THR A 52 -8.18 12.12 -7.55
N GLU A 53 -7.26 12.90 -8.11
CA GLU A 53 -7.65 13.99 -9.00
C GLU A 53 -8.51 13.41 -10.12
N LYS A 54 -9.76 13.89 -10.25
CA LYS A 54 -10.58 13.61 -11.43
C LYS A 54 -9.98 14.41 -12.57
N THR A 55 -9.15 13.77 -13.39
CA THR A 55 -8.76 14.32 -14.69
C THR A 55 -9.89 14.13 -15.69
#